data_AF-A0A3D2EYP0-F1
#
_entry.id   AF-A0A3D2EYP0-F1
#
_cell.length_a   1.000
_cell.length_b   1.000
_cell.length_c   1.000
_cell.angle_alpha   90.00
_cell.angle_beta   90.00
_cell.angle_gamma   90.00
#
_symmetry.space_group_name_H-M   'P 1'
#
loop_
_entity.id
_entity.type
_entity.pdbx_description
1 polymer ?
#
loop_
_entity_poly.entity_id
_entity_poly.type
_entity_poly.pdbx_seq_one_letter_code
_entity_poly.pdbx_strand_id
1 'polypeptide(L)'
;MPYVNVGDTVRLYVLNAGPQLISSFHVIGEIFDRVYREADLYSPPGKGIQSTLIPAGGAAIVDFLVDVPGTYILVDHAIARAIHKGAIGTIIAEGLDNLEIYESFATKEWADGHTHNGEEPEPEPEVVEEEPEEEESLEAAENEVIVEIMKGSMKKDDDPTNDYSPNILTIPVGTTVTWVNKDRSVHTVTARNRLFNS
;
A
#
# COMPACT_ATOMS: atom_id res chain seq x y z
N MET A 1 -6.49 1.27 -8.17
CA MET A 1 -6.23 1.17 -6.72
C MET A 1 -6.47 -0.28 -6.32
N PRO A 2 -5.68 -0.89 -5.41
CA PRO A 2 -5.93 -2.27 -5.01
C PRO A 2 -7.23 -2.37 -4.19
N TYR A 3 -8.12 -3.26 -4.62
CA TYR A 3 -9.35 -3.63 -3.92
C TYR A 3 -9.17 -4.97 -3.22
N VAL A 4 -9.68 -5.07 -1.99
CA VAL A 4 -9.72 -6.28 -1.17
C VAL A 4 -11.11 -6.44 -0.58
N ASN A 5 -11.45 -7.64 -0.11
CA ASN A 5 -12.71 -7.88 0.58
C ASN A 5 -12.49 -7.98 2.09
N VAL A 6 -13.52 -7.64 2.86
CA VAL A 6 -13.59 -7.96 4.28
C VAL A 6 -13.42 -9.48 4.47
N GLY A 7 -12.52 -9.85 5.39
CA GLY A 7 -12.09 -11.22 5.64
C GLY A 7 -10.84 -11.65 4.88
N ASP A 8 -10.35 -10.85 3.93
CA ASP A 8 -9.08 -11.14 3.24
C ASP A 8 -7.89 -10.90 4.17
N THR A 9 -6.91 -11.80 4.11
CA THR A 9 -5.59 -11.56 4.70
C THR A 9 -4.69 -10.91 3.66
N VAL A 10 -4.27 -9.68 3.93
CA VAL A 10 -3.37 -8.92 3.05
C VAL A 10 -1.93 -9.15 3.49
N ARG A 11 -1.05 -9.43 2.53
CA ARG A 11 0.41 -9.41 2.72
C ARG A 11 1.02 -8.33 1.83
N LEU A 12 1.77 -7.41 2.42
CA LEU A 12 2.52 -6.38 1.70
C LEU A 12 4.02 -6.68 1.76
N TYR A 13 4.67 -6.66 0.60
CA TYR A 13 6.13 -6.68 0.46
C TYR A 13 6.59 -5.23 0.25
N VAL A 14 7.00 -4.57 1.33
CA VAL A 14 7.25 -3.13 1.31
C VAL A 14 8.74 -2.87 1.19
N LEU A 15 9.15 -2.33 0.04
CA LEU A 15 10.53 -1.96 -0.25
C LEU A 15 10.75 -0.49 0.11
N ASN A 16 11.83 -0.19 0.81
CA ASN A 16 12.37 1.16 0.90
C ASN A 16 13.66 1.23 0.09
N ALA A 17 13.55 1.68 -1.16
CA ALA A 17 14.70 1.85 -2.04
C ALA A 17 15.72 2.88 -1.49
N GLY A 18 15.28 3.83 -0.68
CA GLY A 18 16.11 4.90 -0.13
C GLY A 18 16.19 6.13 -1.06
N PRO A 19 17.36 6.77 -1.25
CA PRO A 19 18.70 6.29 -0.87
C PRO A 19 19.11 6.58 0.58
N GLN A 20 18.38 7.43 1.32
CA GLN A 20 18.86 7.95 2.62
C GLN A 20 17.87 7.80 3.78
N LEU A 21 16.56 7.86 3.50
CA LEU A 21 15.55 7.94 4.55
C LEU A 21 15.14 6.55 5.02
N ILE A 22 14.95 6.43 6.33
CA ILE A 22 14.24 5.29 6.93
C ILE A 22 12.74 5.61 6.90
N SER A 23 11.93 4.65 6.48
CA SER A 23 10.47 4.74 6.55
C SER A 23 9.97 4.21 7.89
N SER A 24 9.04 4.92 8.51
CA SER A 24 8.24 4.41 9.63
C SER A 24 6.91 3.92 9.07
N PHE A 25 6.93 2.77 8.40
CA PHE A 25 5.79 2.29 7.63
C PHE A 25 4.61 1.91 8.54
N HIS A 26 3.42 2.39 8.20
CA HIS A 26 2.19 2.21 8.93
C HIS A 26 0.99 2.13 7.96
N VAL A 27 -0.04 1.38 8.35
CA VAL A 27 -1.35 1.37 7.69
C VAL A 27 -2.37 1.91 8.68
N ILE A 28 -2.90 3.10 8.42
CA ILE A 28 -3.94 3.72 9.24
C ILE A 28 -5.20 2.86 9.15
N GLY A 29 -5.73 2.51 10.32
CA GLY A 29 -6.89 1.62 10.46
C GLY A 29 -6.54 0.17 10.79
N GLU A 30 -5.25 -0.21 10.77
CA GLU A 30 -4.82 -1.60 10.97
C GLU A 30 -3.70 -1.79 11.99
N ILE A 31 -3.59 -3.02 12.47
CA ILE A 31 -2.45 -3.53 13.23
C ILE A 31 -1.85 -4.70 12.45
N PHE A 32 -0.53 -4.72 12.30
CA PHE A 32 0.13 -5.85 11.64
C PHE A 32 0.11 -7.09 12.53
N ASP A 33 -0.62 -8.12 12.10
CA ASP A 33 -0.65 -9.44 12.70
C ASP A 33 0.75 -10.09 12.68
N ARG A 34 1.47 -9.90 11.57
CA ARG A 34 2.84 -10.38 11.39
C ARG A 34 3.72 -9.32 10.76
N VAL A 35 4.93 -9.16 11.29
CA VAL A 35 5.98 -8.32 10.70
C VAL A 35 7.27 -9.10 10.59
N TYR A 36 7.69 -9.37 9.37
CA TYR A 36 9.02 -9.87 9.04
C TYR A 36 9.94 -8.65 8.90
N ARG A 37 10.57 -8.28 10.02
CA ARG A 37 11.49 -7.13 10.08
C ARG A 37 12.64 -7.35 9.12
N GLU A 38 13.00 -6.31 8.37
CA GLU A 38 14.07 -6.36 7.37
C GLU A 38 13.85 -7.47 6.30
N ALA A 39 12.60 -7.90 6.12
CA ALA A 39 12.20 -9.06 5.31
C ALA A 39 12.89 -10.38 5.71
N ASP A 40 13.27 -10.53 6.99
CA ASP A 40 13.79 -11.78 7.52
C ASP A 40 12.70 -12.86 7.56
N LEU A 41 12.79 -13.81 6.62
CA LEU A 41 11.89 -14.96 6.51
C LEU A 41 12.34 -16.18 7.34
N TYR A 42 13.49 -16.11 8.02
CA TYR A 42 14.02 -17.21 8.83
C TYR A 42 13.59 -17.09 10.29
N SER A 43 13.64 -15.89 10.85
CA SER A 43 13.19 -15.66 12.23
C SER A 43 11.67 -15.66 12.31
N PRO A 44 11.07 -16.05 13.46
CA PRO A 44 9.66 -15.85 13.69
C PRO A 44 9.28 -14.37 13.55
N PRO A 45 8.15 -14.04 12.88
CA PRO A 45 7.75 -12.65 12.71
C PRO A 45 7.33 -12.03 14.04
N GLY A 46 7.51 -10.71 14.15
CA GLY A 46 6.87 -9.92 15.19
C GLY A 46 5.34 -9.98 15.03
N LYS A 47 4.58 -9.75 16.12
CA LYS A 47 3.11 -9.83 16.11
C LYS A 47 2.50 -8.61 16.80
N GLY A 48 1.35 -8.14 16.31
CA GLY A 48 0.59 -7.04 16.91
C GLY A 48 1.34 -5.71 16.88
N ILE A 49 1.96 -5.36 15.75
CA ILE A 49 2.81 -4.18 15.61
C ILE A 49 2.09 -3.12 14.78
N GLN A 50 1.98 -1.90 15.30
CA GLN A 50 1.34 -0.79 14.58
C GLN A 50 2.17 -0.27 13.40
N SER A 51 3.49 -0.14 13.60
CA SER A 51 4.40 0.50 12.66
C SER A 51 5.75 -0.20 12.70
N THR A 52 6.40 -0.32 11.54
CA THR A 52 7.73 -0.94 11.45
C THR A 52 8.72 -0.03 10.74
N LEU A 53 9.97 -0.05 11.18
CA LEU A 53 11.04 0.65 10.51
C LEU A 53 11.49 -0.15 9.28
N ILE A 54 11.72 0.56 8.18
CA ILE A 54 12.29 -0.01 6.95
C ILE A 54 13.52 0.83 6.58
N PRO A 55 14.75 0.32 6.75
CA PRO A 55 15.95 1.07 6.40
C PRO A 55 16.06 1.31 4.88
N ALA A 56 16.81 2.34 4.48
CA ALA A 56 17.10 2.59 3.06
C ALA A 56 17.84 1.40 2.44
N GLY A 57 17.41 0.99 1.25
CA GLY A 57 17.87 -0.23 0.58
C GLY A 57 17.36 -1.54 1.22
N GLY A 58 16.42 -1.45 2.15
CA GLY A 58 15.84 -2.59 2.86
C GLY A 58 14.37 -2.81 2.52
N ALA A 59 13.78 -3.83 3.13
CA ALA A 59 12.37 -4.17 2.98
C ALA A 59 11.75 -4.62 4.31
N ALA A 60 10.44 -4.71 4.36
CA ALA A 60 9.71 -5.43 5.39
C ALA A 60 8.54 -6.16 4.75
N ILE A 61 8.11 -7.26 5.36
CA ILE A 61 6.88 -7.95 4.97
C ILE A 61 5.90 -7.82 6.12
N VAL A 62 4.68 -7.35 5.84
CA VAL A 62 3.63 -7.22 6.84
C VAL A 62 2.38 -7.99 6.40
N ASP A 63 1.75 -8.67 7.36
CA ASP A 63 0.46 -9.33 7.19
C ASP A 63 -0.57 -8.67 8.11
N PHE A 64 -1.79 -8.47 7.64
CA PHE A 64 -2.95 -8.08 8.45
C PHE A 64 -4.24 -8.63 7.85
N LEU A 65 -5.22 -8.92 8.70
CA LEU A 65 -6.60 -9.26 8.33
C LEU A 65 -7.43 -8.00 8.15
N VAL A 66 -8.21 -7.93 7.08
CA VAL A 66 -9.16 -6.84 6.86
C VAL A 66 -10.49 -7.18 7.55
N ASP A 67 -10.77 -6.52 8.66
CA ASP A 67 -11.93 -6.84 9.51
C ASP A 67 -13.20 -6.05 9.18
N VAL A 68 -13.07 -4.86 8.59
CA VAL A 68 -14.19 -3.95 8.28
C VAL A 68 -14.00 -3.29 6.92
N PRO A 69 -15.08 -2.90 6.21
CA PRO A 69 -14.94 -2.20 4.95
C PRO A 69 -14.44 -0.76 5.20
N GLY A 70 -13.76 -0.19 4.21
CA GLY A 70 -13.23 1.17 4.31
C GLY A 70 -11.95 1.42 3.51
N THR A 71 -11.42 2.62 3.66
CA THR A 71 -10.16 3.03 3.02
C THR A 71 -9.02 2.97 4.02
N TYR A 72 -8.09 2.06 3.77
CA TYR A 72 -6.88 1.87 4.57
C TYR A 72 -5.74 2.67 3.95
N ILE A 73 -5.09 3.53 4.75
CA ILE A 73 -4.12 4.50 4.24
C ILE A 73 -2.70 4.08 4.64
N LEU A 74 -1.88 3.81 3.64
CA LEU A 74 -0.47 3.42 3.77
C LEU A 74 0.36 4.70 3.87
N VAL A 75 1.22 4.82 4.88
CA VAL A 75 2.02 6.03 5.11
C VAL A 75 3.44 5.73 5.60
N ASP A 76 4.37 6.65 5.33
CA ASP A 76 5.52 6.87 6.21
C ASP A 76 5.07 7.77 7.37
N HIS A 77 5.05 7.21 8.59
CA HIS A 77 4.58 7.88 9.79
C HIS A 77 5.56 8.95 10.33
N ALA A 78 6.67 9.21 9.65
CA ALA A 78 7.25 10.56 9.64
C ALA A 78 6.30 11.51 8.86
N ILE A 79 5.13 11.75 9.47
CA ILE A 79 3.83 12.03 8.81
C ILE A 79 3.84 13.20 7.82
N ALA A 80 4.71 14.20 8.03
CA ALA A 80 4.90 15.30 7.09
C ALA A 80 5.31 14.80 5.68
N ARG A 81 5.94 13.63 5.57
CA ARG A 81 6.29 13.01 4.29
C ARG A 81 5.07 12.44 3.57
N ALA A 82 4.10 11.88 4.30
CA ALA A 82 2.83 11.46 3.71
C ALA A 82 2.00 12.67 3.27
N ILE A 83 1.73 13.59 4.20
CA ILE A 83 0.81 14.72 3.98
C ILE A 83 1.37 15.75 2.98
N HIS A 84 2.68 16.04 3.04
CA HIS A 84 3.25 17.13 2.23
C HIS A 84 4.21 16.66 1.13
N LYS A 85 4.56 15.38 1.09
CA LYS A 85 5.53 14.85 0.11
C LYS A 85 5.06 13.62 -0.65
N GLY A 86 3.79 13.23 -0.49
CA GLY A 86 3.17 12.18 -1.31
C GLY A 86 3.54 10.75 -0.93
N ALA A 87 4.15 10.50 0.25
CA ALA A 87 4.38 9.15 0.76
C ALA A 87 3.07 8.54 1.32
N ILE A 88 2.05 8.45 0.47
CA ILE A 88 0.70 7.98 0.77
C ILE A 88 0.26 6.96 -0.28
N GLY A 89 -0.39 5.89 0.16
CA GLY A 89 -1.08 4.93 -0.70
C GLY A 89 -2.40 4.51 -0.07
N THR A 90 -3.26 3.86 -0.85
CA THR A 90 -4.58 3.42 -0.38
C THR A 90 -4.86 1.97 -0.76
N ILE A 91 -5.54 1.27 0.14
CA ILE A 91 -6.22 -0.01 -0.11
C ILE A 91 -7.70 0.23 0.18
N ILE A 92 -8.57 -0.19 -0.74
CA ILE A 92 -10.03 -0.09 -0.56
C ILE A 92 -10.54 -1.47 -0.20
N ALA A 93 -11.19 -1.59 0.95
CA ALA A 93 -11.84 -2.81 1.40
C ALA A 93 -13.35 -2.71 1.23
N GLU A 94 -13.93 -3.69 0.56
CA GLU A 94 -15.36 -3.81 0.33
C GLU A 94 -15.94 -4.99 1.12
N GLY A 95 -17.17 -4.85 1.62
CA GLY A 95 -17.82 -5.90 2.38
C GLY A 95 -18.92 -5.37 3.29
N LEU A 96 -19.44 -6.24 4.14
CA LEU A 96 -20.44 -5.86 5.14
C LEU A 96 -19.77 -5.22 6.35
N ASP A 97 -20.41 -4.18 6.89
CA ASP A 97 -20.00 -3.57 8.14
C ASP A 97 -20.02 -4.57 9.30
N ASN A 98 -19.06 -4.42 10.22
CA ASN A 98 -19.04 -5.15 11.48
C ASN A 98 -18.98 -4.17 12.66
N LEU A 99 -20.15 -3.78 13.16
CA LEU A 99 -20.31 -2.81 14.24
C LEU A 99 -19.80 -3.31 15.61
N GLU A 100 -19.53 -4.60 15.76
CA GLU A 100 -18.86 -5.13 16.96
C GLU A 100 -17.36 -4.75 17.00
N ILE A 101 -16.75 -4.56 15.82
CA ILE A 101 -15.33 -4.21 15.66
C ILE A 101 -15.14 -2.71 15.57
N TYR A 102 -15.94 -2.04 14.72
CA TYR A 102 -15.82 -0.61 14.49
C TYR A 102 -17.17 0.00 14.13
N GLU A 103 -17.53 1.08 14.84
CA GLU A 103 -18.66 1.95 14.52
C GLU A 103 -18.08 3.34 14.25
N SER A 104 -18.31 3.88 13.04
CA SER A 104 -17.86 5.23 12.74
C SER A 104 -18.63 6.24 13.59
N PHE A 105 -17.95 7.25 14.12
CA PHE A 105 -18.60 8.34 14.88
C PHE A 105 -19.60 9.16 14.05
N ALA A 106 -19.67 8.96 12.73
CA ALA A 106 -20.67 9.61 11.89
C ALA A 106 -22.11 9.14 12.18
N THR A 107 -22.31 7.95 12.75
CA THR A 107 -23.64 7.39 13.06
C THR A 107 -24.11 7.67 14.48
N LYS A 108 -23.22 8.14 15.37
CA LYS A 108 -23.52 8.40 16.79
C LYS A 108 -23.38 9.89 17.06
N GLU A 109 -24.52 10.58 16.97
CA GLU A 109 -24.67 12.01 16.97
C GLU A 109 -23.67 12.82 17.83
N TRP A 110 -23.26 13.92 17.20
CA TRP A 110 -23.08 15.25 17.76
C TRP A 110 -24.37 15.75 18.48
N ALA A 111 -24.95 14.95 19.38
CA ALA A 111 -26.19 15.26 20.12
C ALA A 111 -25.92 15.93 21.48
N ASP A 112 -24.67 15.93 21.94
CA ASP A 112 -24.32 16.49 23.25
C ASP A 112 -23.57 17.82 23.10
N GLY A 113 -24.33 18.84 22.66
CA GLY A 113 -24.36 20.13 23.36
C GLY A 113 -23.10 21.01 23.41
N HIS A 114 -22.12 20.87 22.52
CA HIS A 114 -21.05 21.86 22.38
C HIS A 114 -21.12 22.58 21.03
N THR A 115 -21.64 23.81 21.09
CA THR A 115 -21.69 24.74 19.96
C THR A 115 -20.27 25.17 19.60
N HIS A 116 -19.84 24.87 18.37
CA HIS A 116 -18.95 25.77 17.65
C HIS A 116 -19.79 26.46 16.58
N ASN A 117 -19.90 27.78 16.71
CA ASN A 117 -20.61 28.61 15.75
C ASN A 117 -19.82 28.66 14.44
N GLY A 118 -20.41 28.09 13.39
CA GLY A 118 -20.54 28.71 12.07
C GLY A 118 -19.32 28.74 11.14
N GLU A 119 -19.37 27.90 10.12
CA GLU A 119 -19.45 28.33 8.71
C GLU A 119 -20.38 27.34 7.99
N GLU A 120 -21.35 27.86 7.22
CA GLU A 120 -22.23 27.02 6.40
C GLU A 120 -21.40 26.34 5.30
N PRO A 121 -21.60 25.04 5.01
CA PRO A 121 -20.93 24.40 3.90
C PRO A 121 -21.40 25.03 2.58
N GLU A 122 -20.44 25.44 1.74
CA GLU A 122 -20.72 25.87 0.37
C GLU A 122 -21.40 24.72 -0.42
N PRO A 123 -22.31 25.02 -1.36
CA PRO A 123 -23.01 23.98 -2.11
C PRO A 123 -22.03 23.16 -2.96
N GLU A 124 -22.16 21.84 -2.90
CA GLU A 124 -21.39 20.89 -3.70
C GLU A 124 -21.61 21.13 -5.21
N PRO A 125 -20.56 21.02 -6.06
CA PRO A 125 -20.73 21.12 -7.50
C PRO A 125 -21.51 19.91 -8.05
N GLU A 126 -22.38 20.15 -9.03
CA GLU A 126 -23.15 19.12 -9.72
C GLU A 126 -22.22 18.06 -10.35
N VAL A 127 -22.46 16.81 -9.98
CA VAL A 127 -21.79 15.63 -10.56
C VAL A 127 -22.34 15.41 -11.97
N VAL A 128 -21.47 15.57 -12.98
CA VAL A 128 -21.75 15.11 -14.34
C VAL A 128 -21.39 13.62 -14.40
N GLU A 129 -22.38 12.77 -14.63
CA GLU A 129 -22.18 11.35 -14.88
C GLU A 129 -21.50 11.15 -16.24
N GLU A 130 -20.27 10.63 -16.25
CA GLU A 130 -19.66 10.07 -17.46
C GLU A 130 -19.81 8.54 -17.45
N GLU A 131 -20.22 7.99 -18.59
CA GLU A 131 -20.42 6.54 -18.81
C GLU A 131 -19.07 5.78 -18.80
N PRO A 132 -19.04 4.50 -18.38
CA PRO A 132 -17.78 3.77 -18.26
C PRO A 132 -17.28 3.32 -19.64
N GLU A 133 -16.01 3.58 -19.94
CA GLU A 133 -15.30 2.94 -21.04
C GLU A 133 -14.91 1.50 -20.64
N GLU A 134 -15.21 0.53 -21.51
CA GLU A 134 -14.85 -0.88 -21.33
C GLU A 134 -13.34 -1.07 -21.49
N GLU A 135 -12.64 -1.46 -20.42
CA GLU A 135 -11.25 -1.91 -20.51
C GLU A 135 -11.16 -3.39 -20.89
N GLU A 136 -10.44 -3.66 -21.98
CA GLU A 136 -10.20 -4.98 -22.56
C GLU A 136 -9.30 -5.83 -21.64
N SER A 137 -9.84 -6.94 -21.13
CA SER A 137 -9.07 -7.89 -20.31
C SER A 137 -8.18 -8.77 -21.20
N LEU A 138 -6.87 -8.68 -21.06
CA LEU A 138 -5.93 -9.60 -21.70
C LEU A 138 -5.73 -10.84 -20.82
N GLU A 139 -5.98 -12.02 -21.40
CA GLU A 139 -5.83 -13.34 -20.76
C GLU A 139 -4.36 -13.61 -20.34
N ALA A 140 -4.16 -13.97 -19.07
CA ALA A 140 -2.87 -14.40 -18.55
C ALA A 140 -2.70 -15.92 -18.66
N ALA A 141 -1.71 -16.37 -19.42
CA ALA A 141 -1.18 -17.72 -19.35
C ALA A 141 0.35 -17.73 -19.52
N GLU A 142 1.07 -17.82 -18.39
CA GLU A 142 2.25 -18.64 -18.09
C GLU A 142 2.80 -18.15 -16.72
N ASN A 143 3.19 -19.06 -15.83
CA ASN A 143 3.37 -18.85 -14.37
C ASN A 143 4.54 -17.94 -13.92
N GLU A 144 4.80 -16.83 -14.62
CA GLU A 144 5.80 -15.84 -14.23
C GLU A 144 5.36 -14.44 -14.66
N VAL A 145 5.32 -13.50 -13.71
CA VAL A 145 5.14 -12.07 -14.02
C VAL A 145 6.44 -11.34 -13.74
N ILE A 146 6.90 -10.56 -14.71
CA ILE A 146 8.10 -9.73 -14.58
C ILE A 146 7.69 -8.29 -14.29
N VAL A 147 8.20 -7.74 -13.18
CA VAL A 147 8.10 -6.31 -12.88
C VAL A 147 9.44 -5.65 -13.12
N GLU A 148 9.47 -4.67 -14.00
CA GLU A 148 10.69 -4.00 -14.41
C GLU A 148 10.79 -2.62 -13.76
N ILE A 149 11.85 -2.37 -13.00
CA ILE A 149 12.20 -1.02 -12.57
C ILE A 149 12.80 -0.31 -13.79
N MET A 150 12.14 0.76 -14.22
CA MET A 150 12.46 1.45 -15.46
C MET A 150 13.80 2.17 -15.34
N LYS A 151 14.42 2.46 -16.49
CA LYS A 151 15.69 3.17 -16.50
C LYS A 151 15.43 4.63 -16.13
N GLY A 152 16.08 5.13 -15.08
CA GLY A 152 15.92 6.51 -14.65
C GLY A 152 14.92 6.71 -13.52
N SER A 153 14.28 5.66 -13.00
CA SER A 153 13.37 5.72 -11.85
C SER A 153 14.03 6.18 -10.54
N MET A 154 15.37 6.26 -10.52
CA MET A 154 16.13 6.90 -9.44
C MET A 154 16.14 8.44 -9.53
N LYS A 155 15.71 9.01 -10.65
CA LYS A 155 15.53 10.46 -10.79
C LYS A 155 14.13 10.79 -10.33
N LYS A 156 14.03 11.73 -9.39
CA LYS A 156 12.74 12.32 -9.08
C LYS A 156 12.22 13.04 -10.32
N ASP A 157 11.25 12.45 -11.00
CA ASP A 157 10.37 13.11 -11.95
C ASP A 157 8.92 13.01 -11.44
N ASP A 158 8.01 13.79 -12.03
CA ASP A 158 6.60 13.81 -11.63
C ASP A 158 5.77 12.85 -12.53
N ASP A 159 6.41 11.90 -13.21
CA ASP A 159 5.78 10.98 -14.15
C ASP A 159 5.61 9.58 -13.53
N PRO A 160 4.41 9.24 -13.01
CA PRO A 160 4.16 7.96 -12.35
C PRO A 160 4.22 6.76 -13.31
N THR A 161 4.38 6.97 -14.62
CA THR A 161 4.53 5.89 -15.62
C THR A 161 5.98 5.44 -15.80
N ASN A 162 6.92 6.09 -15.12
CA ASN A 162 8.35 5.94 -15.35
C ASN A 162 9.10 5.28 -14.17
N ASP A 163 8.36 4.75 -13.18
CA ASP A 163 8.94 4.09 -12.01
C ASP A 163 9.10 2.58 -12.20
N TYR A 164 8.01 1.87 -12.54
CA TYR A 164 8.03 0.43 -12.78
C TYR A 164 6.93 -0.01 -13.74
N SER A 165 7.16 -1.09 -14.49
CA SER A 165 6.18 -1.66 -15.40
C SER A 165 5.84 -3.10 -15.02
N PRO A 166 4.54 -3.45 -14.85
CA PRO A 166 3.37 -2.56 -14.92
C PRO A 166 3.20 -1.70 -13.65
N ASN A 167 2.57 -0.52 -13.78
CA ASN A 167 2.28 0.40 -12.67
C ASN A 167 1.31 -0.18 -11.62
N ILE A 168 0.39 -1.06 -12.06
CA ILE A 168 -0.54 -1.79 -11.21
C ILE A 168 -0.46 -3.23 -11.63
N LEU A 169 -0.28 -4.14 -10.67
CA LEU A 169 -0.20 -5.57 -10.93
C LEU A 169 -1.21 -6.35 -10.08
N THR A 170 -2.15 -7.02 -10.73
CA THR A 170 -3.08 -7.99 -10.11
C THR A 170 -2.60 -9.39 -10.46
N ILE A 171 -2.31 -10.22 -9.46
CA ILE A 171 -1.81 -11.59 -9.67
C ILE A 171 -2.57 -12.64 -8.85
N PRO A 172 -2.87 -13.81 -9.42
CA PRO A 172 -3.40 -14.94 -8.66
C PRO A 172 -2.43 -15.43 -7.58
N VAL A 173 -2.99 -15.92 -6.47
CA VAL A 173 -2.22 -16.55 -5.38
C VAL A 173 -1.42 -17.73 -5.92
N GLY A 174 -0.11 -17.77 -5.62
CA GLY A 174 0.82 -18.81 -6.10
C GLY A 174 1.64 -18.42 -7.33
N THR A 175 1.40 -17.24 -7.92
CA THR A 175 2.19 -16.70 -9.03
C THR A 175 3.58 -16.29 -8.57
N THR A 176 4.62 -16.65 -9.34
CA THR A 176 5.99 -16.17 -9.10
C THR A 176 6.17 -14.80 -9.75
N VAL A 177 6.65 -13.82 -8.98
CA VAL A 177 6.95 -12.46 -9.45
C VAL A 177 8.46 -12.26 -9.47
N THR A 178 9.01 -11.91 -10.64
CA THR A 178 10.43 -11.62 -10.83
C THR A 178 10.60 -10.12 -10.98
N TRP A 179 11.41 -9.50 -10.12
CA TRP A 179 11.76 -8.08 -10.21
C TRP A 179 13.07 -7.92 -10.99
N VAL A 180 13.10 -7.03 -11.99
CA VAL A 180 14.29 -6.77 -12.81
C VAL A 180 14.63 -5.28 -12.76
N ASN A 181 15.85 -4.95 -12.33
CA ASN A 181 16.33 -3.58 -12.38
C ASN A 181 16.99 -3.29 -13.74
N LYS A 182 16.40 -2.39 -14.54
CA LYS A 182 16.98 -1.95 -15.82
C LYS A 182 17.92 -0.74 -15.70
N ASP A 183 18.12 -0.21 -14.50
CA ASP A 183 19.06 0.88 -14.24
C ASP A 183 20.51 0.37 -14.10
N ARG A 184 21.49 1.27 -14.27
CA ARG A 184 22.92 0.99 -14.14
C ARG A 184 23.49 1.34 -12.76
N SER A 185 22.63 1.78 -11.84
CA SER A 185 23.03 2.21 -10.50
C SER A 185 23.32 1.00 -9.59
N VAL A 186 24.49 1.00 -8.94
CA VAL A 186 25.02 -0.13 -8.14
C VAL A 186 24.24 -0.31 -6.83
N HIS A 187 23.15 -1.08 -6.90
CA HIS A 187 22.51 -1.70 -5.74
C HIS A 187 22.17 -3.15 -6.10
N THR A 188 23.18 -4.03 -6.05
CA THR A 188 23.00 -5.46 -6.35
C THR A 188 22.84 -6.25 -5.07
N VAL A 189 21.70 -6.90 -4.88
CA VAL A 189 21.48 -7.95 -3.88
C VAL A 189 21.42 -9.28 -4.60
N THR A 190 22.31 -10.22 -4.27
CA THR A 190 22.29 -11.57 -4.85
C THR A 190 21.92 -12.59 -3.78
N ALA A 191 20.85 -13.38 -4.01
CA ALA A 191 20.47 -14.49 -3.15
C ALA A 191 20.87 -15.84 -3.80
N ARG A 192 21.61 -16.68 -3.06
CA ARG A 192 22.08 -18.00 -3.54
C ARG A 192 20.94 -18.96 -3.97
N ASN A 193 19.73 -18.73 -3.46
CA ASN A 193 18.53 -19.52 -3.72
C ASN A 193 17.50 -18.80 -4.60
N ARG A 194 17.87 -17.71 -5.29
CA ARG A 194 16.98 -16.92 -6.16
C ARG A 194 15.74 -16.34 -5.48
N LEU A 195 15.71 -16.24 -4.14
CA LEU A 195 14.62 -15.55 -3.44
C LEU A 195 14.57 -14.05 -3.76
N PHE A 196 15.69 -13.47 -4.18
CA PHE A 196 15.78 -12.08 -4.61
C PHE A 196 17.02 -11.90 -5.51
N ASN A 197 16.81 -11.42 -6.75
CA ASN A 197 17.87 -10.98 -7.65
C ASN A 197 17.43 -9.61 -8.19
N SER A 198 18.12 -8.54 -7.83
CA SER A 198 17.89 -7.18 -8.33
C SER A 198 19.04 -6.69 -9.18
#